data_AF-A0A6G3RWT9-F1
#
_entry.id   AF-A0A6G3RWT9-F1
#
_cell.length_a   1.000
_cell.length_b   1.000
_cell.length_c   1.000
_cell.angle_alpha   90.00
_cell.angle_beta   90.00
_cell.angle_gamma   90.00
#
_symmetry.space_group_name_H-M   'P 1'
#
loop_
_entity.id
_entity.type
_entity.pdbx_description
1 polymer ?
#
loop_
_entity_poly.entity_id
_entity_poly.type
_entity_poly.pdbx_seq_one_letter_code
_entity_poly.pdbx_strand_id
1 'polypeptide(L)'
;MAAQKAGETGGKGAKSEQTRALILETAMRLFRERGYDKTTMRAIAQEAGVSVGNAYYYFAGKEHLIQGFYDRIAAEHQAAVRPVLDAETDLQARLAGVLRVWLEIAEPYHEFAAQFFKNAADPDSPLSPFSPESEHAREAAISVHREVLAGSKAKVPAELAQILPELMWLSQMGLVLYWVFDSSPERERSRRLAERGARLTTRGVALARFRVLRPLVLEVHELFIDFLPGMTQPRAKA
;
A
#
# COMPACT_ATOMS: atom_id res chain seq x y z
N MET A 1 -18.66 -44.42 12.71
CA MET A 1 -18.93 -43.50 11.58
C MET A 1 -18.71 -42.01 11.92
N ALA A 2 -17.79 -41.64 12.82
CA ALA A 2 -17.60 -40.25 13.26
C ALA A 2 -16.19 -39.66 12.98
N ALA A 3 -15.30 -40.39 12.30
CA ALA A 3 -13.91 -39.96 12.10
C ALA A 3 -13.63 -39.36 10.69
N GLN A 4 -14.64 -39.20 9.84
CA GLN A 4 -14.45 -38.84 8.42
C GLN A 4 -14.82 -37.39 8.05
N LYS A 5 -15.34 -36.59 8.99
CA LYS A 5 -15.78 -35.20 8.74
C LYS A 5 -14.76 -34.10 9.06
N ALA A 6 -13.65 -34.40 9.72
CA ALA A 6 -12.66 -33.38 10.12
C ALA A 6 -11.62 -33.06 9.03
N GLY A 7 -11.48 -33.90 7.99
CA GLY A 7 -10.53 -33.70 6.88
C GLY A 7 -11.07 -32.90 5.69
N GLU A 8 -12.40 -32.81 5.53
CA GLU A 8 -13.02 -32.15 4.36
C GLU A 8 -13.10 -30.62 4.48
N THR A 9 -13.11 -30.09 5.70
CA THR A 9 -13.21 -28.63 5.95
C THR A 9 -11.88 -27.91 5.72
N GLY A 10 -10.74 -28.54 6.04
CA GLY A 10 -9.41 -27.98 5.77
C GLY A 10 -9.04 -27.96 4.28
N GLY A 11 -9.45 -28.98 3.51
CA GLY A 11 -9.18 -29.06 2.07
C GLY A 11 -10.03 -28.11 1.22
N LYS A 12 -11.28 -27.84 1.63
CA LYS A 12 -12.17 -26.90 0.92
C LYS A 12 -11.71 -25.43 1.05
N GLY A 13 -11.24 -25.02 2.24
CA GLY A 13 -10.70 -23.68 2.45
C GLY A 13 -9.44 -23.40 1.62
N ALA A 14 -8.48 -24.33 1.64
CA ALA A 14 -7.25 -24.21 0.85
C ALA A 14 -7.51 -24.15 -0.67
N LYS A 15 -8.46 -24.95 -1.17
CA LYS A 15 -8.87 -24.91 -2.58
C LYS A 15 -9.57 -23.61 -2.96
N SER A 16 -10.33 -23.04 -2.03
CA SER A 16 -11.03 -21.76 -2.22
C SER A 16 -10.02 -20.61 -2.34
N GLU A 17 -9.06 -20.54 -1.43
CA GLU A 17 -7.97 -19.54 -1.48
C GLU A 17 -7.10 -19.68 -2.72
N GLN A 18 -6.75 -20.91 -3.14
CA GLN A 18 -6.05 -21.13 -4.41
C GLN A 18 -6.84 -20.61 -5.61
N THR A 19 -8.16 -20.80 -5.62
CA THR A 19 -9.01 -20.30 -6.72
C THR A 19 -9.07 -18.77 -6.71
N ARG A 20 -9.18 -18.16 -5.53
CA ARG A 20 -9.15 -16.71 -5.36
C ARG A 20 -7.83 -16.12 -5.86
N ALA A 21 -6.71 -16.70 -5.47
CA ALA A 21 -5.37 -16.30 -5.91
C ALA A 21 -5.20 -16.43 -7.43
N LEU A 22 -5.64 -17.55 -8.01
CA LEU A 22 -5.60 -17.78 -9.47
C LEU A 22 -6.36 -16.70 -10.25
N ILE A 23 -7.56 -16.34 -9.79
CA ILE A 23 -8.37 -15.29 -10.43
C ILE A 23 -7.66 -13.94 -10.34
N LEU A 24 -7.10 -13.60 -9.18
CA LEU A 24 -6.38 -12.33 -8.98
C LEU A 24 -5.13 -12.24 -9.86
N GLU A 25 -4.30 -13.30 -9.89
CA GLU A 25 -3.11 -13.37 -10.73
C GLU A 25 -3.45 -13.25 -12.22
N THR A 26 -4.50 -13.94 -12.65
CA THR A 26 -4.98 -13.86 -14.03
C THR A 26 -5.47 -12.45 -14.36
N ALA A 27 -6.21 -11.81 -13.47
CA ALA A 27 -6.68 -10.44 -13.64
C ALA A 27 -5.52 -9.45 -13.76
N MET A 28 -4.53 -9.51 -12.85
CA MET A 28 -3.36 -8.63 -12.88
C MET A 28 -2.53 -8.79 -14.15
N ARG A 29 -2.38 -10.03 -14.63
CA ARG A 29 -1.71 -10.29 -15.91
C ARG A 29 -2.50 -9.68 -17.07
N LEU A 30 -3.82 -9.89 -17.13
CA LEU A 30 -4.66 -9.30 -18.18
C LEU A 30 -4.68 -7.77 -18.12
N PHE A 31 -4.66 -7.17 -16.93
CA PHE A 31 -4.57 -5.72 -16.76
C PHE A 31 -3.25 -5.17 -17.29
N ARG A 32 -2.13 -5.88 -17.10
CA ARG A 32 -0.82 -5.51 -17.69
C ARG A 32 -0.83 -5.63 -19.21
N GLU A 33 -1.39 -6.71 -19.75
CA GLU A 33 -1.37 -6.99 -21.18
C GLU A 33 -2.36 -6.14 -21.99
N ARG A 34 -3.56 -5.89 -21.44
CA ARG A 34 -4.70 -5.28 -22.16
C ARG A 34 -5.15 -3.94 -21.61
N GLY A 35 -4.69 -3.57 -20.41
CA GLY A 35 -5.18 -2.42 -19.64
C GLY A 35 -6.42 -2.75 -18.81
N TYR A 36 -6.64 -1.98 -17.74
CA TYR A 36 -7.77 -2.13 -16.83
C TYR A 36 -9.14 -1.96 -17.53
N ASP A 37 -9.28 -0.90 -18.33
CA ASP A 37 -10.56 -0.52 -18.95
C ASP A 37 -11.06 -1.61 -19.92
N LYS A 38 -10.16 -2.15 -20.74
CA LYS A 38 -10.48 -3.14 -21.80
C LYS A 38 -10.66 -4.56 -21.27
N THR A 39 -10.25 -4.83 -20.03
CA THR A 39 -10.39 -6.15 -19.41
C THR A 39 -11.78 -6.29 -18.80
N THR A 40 -12.39 -7.48 -18.90
CA THR A 40 -13.72 -7.78 -18.35
C THR A 40 -13.66 -8.98 -17.41
N MET A 41 -14.59 -9.05 -16.44
CA MET A 41 -14.73 -10.22 -15.55
C MET A 41 -14.91 -11.53 -16.32
N ARG A 42 -15.60 -11.49 -17.46
CA ARG A 42 -15.78 -12.66 -18.34
C ARG A 42 -14.46 -13.13 -18.94
N ALA A 43 -13.65 -12.21 -19.45
CA ALA A 43 -12.34 -12.54 -20.01
C ALA A 43 -11.41 -13.13 -18.92
N ILE A 44 -11.44 -12.56 -17.71
CA ILE A 44 -10.68 -13.06 -16.57
C ILE A 44 -11.12 -14.49 -16.21
N ALA A 45 -12.43 -14.73 -16.09
CA ALA A 45 -12.95 -16.06 -15.76
C ALA A 45 -12.56 -17.11 -16.80
N GLN A 46 -12.71 -16.78 -18.09
CA GLN A 46 -12.34 -17.65 -19.20
C GLN A 46 -10.85 -17.99 -19.17
N GLU A 47 -9.99 -16.99 -18.98
CA GLU A 47 -8.54 -17.16 -18.95
C GLU A 47 -8.07 -17.93 -17.71
N ALA A 48 -8.74 -17.74 -16.56
CA ALA A 48 -8.47 -18.45 -15.32
C ALA A 48 -9.05 -19.88 -15.31
N GLY A 49 -9.78 -20.29 -16.35
CA GLY A 49 -10.40 -21.62 -16.43
C GLY A 49 -11.53 -21.84 -15.40
N VAL A 50 -12.20 -20.77 -14.95
CA VAL A 50 -13.32 -20.81 -14.01
C VAL A 50 -14.62 -20.33 -14.66
N SER A 51 -15.76 -20.70 -14.10
CA SER A 51 -17.03 -20.11 -14.55
C SER A 51 -17.11 -18.63 -14.17
N VAL A 52 -17.84 -17.84 -14.95
CA VAL A 52 -18.09 -16.42 -14.67
C VAL A 52 -18.74 -16.24 -13.30
N GLY A 53 -19.71 -17.10 -12.95
CA GLY A 53 -20.34 -17.08 -11.62
C GLY A 53 -19.36 -17.35 -10.49
N ASN A 54 -18.41 -18.28 -10.68
CA ASN A 54 -17.34 -18.52 -9.71
C ASN A 54 -16.38 -17.33 -9.59
N ALA A 55 -16.07 -16.63 -10.69
CA ALA A 55 -15.27 -15.41 -10.62
C ALA A 55 -15.99 -14.30 -9.82
N TYR A 56 -17.28 -14.07 -10.07
CA TYR A 56 -18.09 -13.11 -9.31
C TYR A 56 -18.31 -13.50 -7.85
N TYR A 57 -18.30 -14.81 -7.54
CA TYR A 57 -18.34 -15.29 -6.16
C TYR A 57 -17.14 -14.81 -5.33
N TYR A 58 -15.93 -14.78 -5.92
CA TYR A 58 -14.73 -14.29 -5.24
C TYR A 58 -14.55 -12.77 -5.34
N PHE A 59 -14.92 -12.18 -6.47
CA PHE A 59 -14.74 -10.75 -6.74
C PHE A 59 -15.97 -10.16 -7.43
N ALA A 60 -16.71 -9.31 -6.72
CA ALA A 60 -17.96 -8.73 -7.21
C ALA A 60 -17.78 -7.81 -8.45
N GLY A 61 -16.55 -7.43 -8.77
CA GLY A 61 -16.22 -6.59 -9.92
C GLY A 61 -14.71 -6.41 -10.09
N LYS A 62 -14.33 -5.61 -11.09
CA LYS A 62 -12.91 -5.30 -11.36
C LYS A 62 -12.29 -4.45 -10.26
N GLU A 63 -13.11 -3.65 -9.61
CA GLU A 63 -12.75 -2.80 -8.48
C GLU A 63 -12.27 -3.66 -7.30
N HIS A 64 -12.98 -4.76 -7.01
CA HIS A 64 -12.58 -5.70 -5.96
C HIS A 64 -11.28 -6.45 -6.29
N LEU A 65 -10.97 -6.65 -7.58
CA LEU A 65 -9.69 -7.21 -7.99
C LEU A 65 -8.54 -6.23 -7.75
N ILE A 66 -8.77 -4.92 -7.94
CA ILE A 66 -7.78 -3.89 -7.59
C ILE A 66 -7.57 -3.84 -6.08
N GLN A 67 -8.64 -3.93 -5.29
CA GLN A 67 -8.49 -4.00 -3.83
C GLN A 67 -7.68 -5.24 -3.40
N GLY A 68 -7.98 -6.41 -3.99
CA GLY A 68 -7.16 -7.61 -3.76
C GLY A 68 -5.70 -7.45 -4.18
N PHE A 69 -5.42 -6.65 -5.22
CA PHE A 69 -4.05 -6.31 -5.62
C PHE A 69 -3.37 -5.39 -4.60
N TYR A 70 -4.05 -4.35 -4.10
CA TYR A 70 -3.53 -3.48 -3.06
C TYR A 70 -3.25 -4.24 -1.76
N ASP A 71 -4.14 -5.14 -1.35
CA ASP A 71 -3.93 -5.99 -0.18
C ASP A 71 -2.69 -6.87 -0.36
N ARG A 72 -2.56 -7.49 -1.54
CA ARG A 72 -1.42 -8.35 -1.87
C ARG A 72 -0.10 -7.57 -1.86
N ILE A 73 -0.02 -6.42 -2.52
CA ILE A 73 1.23 -5.64 -2.56
C ILE A 73 1.60 -5.10 -1.18
N ALA A 74 0.61 -4.73 -0.35
CA ALA A 74 0.84 -4.32 1.02
C ALA A 74 1.39 -5.49 1.87
N ALA A 75 0.84 -6.70 1.73
CA ALA A 75 1.33 -7.89 2.43
C ALA A 75 2.74 -8.29 1.97
N GLU A 76 3.01 -8.28 0.66
CA GLU A 76 4.34 -8.54 0.09
C GLU A 76 5.36 -7.55 0.64
N HIS A 77 5.01 -6.25 0.68
CA HIS A 77 5.86 -5.21 1.24
C HIS A 77 6.11 -5.40 2.73
N GLN A 78 5.06 -5.64 3.52
CA GLN A 78 5.16 -5.93 4.95
C GLN A 78 6.11 -7.09 5.23
N ALA A 79 6.04 -8.17 4.46
CA ALA A 79 6.93 -9.32 4.61
C ALA A 79 8.38 -8.99 4.21
N ALA A 80 8.56 -8.31 3.08
CA ALA A 80 9.89 -8.02 2.53
C ALA A 80 10.69 -6.99 3.36
N VAL A 81 10.02 -6.11 4.12
CA VAL A 81 10.71 -5.13 4.97
C VAL A 81 11.24 -5.71 6.27
N ARG A 82 10.84 -6.93 6.68
CA ARG A 82 11.25 -7.50 7.98
C ARG A 82 12.77 -7.47 8.20
N PRO A 83 13.63 -7.94 7.26
CA PRO A 83 15.08 -7.91 7.46
C PRO A 83 15.64 -6.49 7.67
N VAL A 84 15.07 -5.48 7.00
CA VAL A 84 15.46 -4.08 7.17
C VAL A 84 15.07 -3.58 8.56
N LEU A 85 13.84 -3.86 8.98
CA LEU A 85 13.31 -3.43 10.27
C LEU A 85 13.93 -4.18 11.46
N ASP A 86 14.49 -5.36 11.26
CA ASP A 86 15.19 -6.09 12.31
C ASP A 86 16.65 -5.65 12.45
N ALA A 87 17.30 -5.26 11.34
CA ALA A 87 18.72 -4.88 11.33
C ALA A 87 18.97 -3.41 11.71
N GLU A 88 18.11 -2.49 11.25
CA GLU A 88 18.37 -1.05 11.34
C GLU A 88 17.73 -0.40 12.57
N THR A 89 18.43 0.49 13.26
CA THR A 89 17.87 1.26 14.40
C THR A 89 17.86 2.78 14.18
N ASP A 90 18.55 3.25 13.14
CA ASP A 90 18.49 4.64 12.71
C ASP A 90 17.21 4.89 11.91
N LEU A 91 16.50 5.98 12.21
CA LEU A 91 15.22 6.28 11.58
C LEU A 91 15.36 6.50 10.06
N GLN A 92 16.44 7.14 9.62
CA GLN A 92 16.65 7.43 8.21
C GLN A 92 16.95 6.14 7.45
N ALA A 93 17.82 5.29 8.01
CA ALA A 93 18.15 3.98 7.42
C ALA A 93 16.90 3.09 7.32
N ARG A 94 16.09 3.01 8.38
CA ARG A 94 14.83 2.26 8.38
C ARG A 94 13.87 2.76 7.29
N LEU A 95 13.58 4.06 7.26
CA LEU A 95 12.64 4.64 6.29
C LEU A 95 13.15 4.48 4.85
N ALA A 96 14.42 4.78 4.59
CA ALA A 96 15.01 4.61 3.26
C ALA A 96 14.97 3.15 2.80
N GLY A 97 15.30 2.20 3.68
CA GLY A 97 15.23 0.77 3.38
C GLY A 97 13.81 0.29 3.08
N VAL A 98 12.82 0.75 3.85
CA VAL A 98 11.40 0.44 3.60
C VAL A 98 10.93 0.96 2.24
N LEU A 99 11.28 2.20 1.87
CA LEU A 99 10.90 2.79 0.59
C LEU A 99 11.63 2.12 -0.58
N ARG A 100 12.89 1.71 -0.40
CA ARG A 100 13.65 0.94 -1.41
C ARG A 100 12.99 -0.42 -1.67
N VAL A 101 12.66 -1.16 -0.61
CA VAL A 101 11.99 -2.46 -0.72
C VAL A 101 10.62 -2.32 -1.40
N TRP A 102 9.89 -1.22 -1.12
CA TRP A 102 8.65 -0.92 -1.83
C TRP A 102 8.88 -0.78 -3.35
N LEU A 103 9.89 0.00 -3.77
CA LEU A 103 10.22 0.18 -5.18
C LEU A 103 10.61 -1.15 -5.86
N GLU A 104 11.32 -2.03 -5.17
CA GLU A 104 11.71 -3.36 -5.68
C GLU A 104 10.49 -4.26 -5.93
N ILE A 105 9.52 -4.26 -5.02
CA ILE A 105 8.26 -5.02 -5.18
C ILE A 105 7.35 -4.40 -6.23
N ALA A 106 7.31 -3.07 -6.31
CA ALA A 106 6.46 -2.36 -7.25
C ALA A 106 6.97 -2.46 -8.71
N GLU A 107 8.26 -2.69 -8.90
CA GLU A 107 8.95 -2.65 -10.20
C GLU A 107 8.27 -3.46 -11.32
N PRO A 108 7.81 -4.71 -11.10
CA PRO A 108 7.13 -5.50 -12.13
C PRO A 108 5.77 -4.92 -12.57
N TYR A 109 5.21 -4.00 -11.78
CA TYR A 109 3.92 -3.38 -12.01
C TYR A 109 4.02 -1.96 -12.57
N HIS A 110 5.22 -1.44 -12.87
CA HIS A 110 5.41 -0.07 -13.35
C HIS A 110 4.55 0.29 -14.57
N GLU A 111 4.56 -0.55 -15.62
CA GLU A 111 3.77 -0.31 -16.83
C GLU A 111 2.27 -0.30 -16.55
N PHE A 112 1.81 -1.18 -15.67
CA PHE A 112 0.40 -1.23 -15.26
C PHE A 112 0.03 0.01 -14.44
N ALA A 113 0.86 0.40 -13.48
CA ALA A 113 0.62 1.55 -12.63
C ALA A 113 0.50 2.85 -13.46
N ALA A 114 1.34 3.04 -14.47
CA ALA A 114 1.23 4.18 -15.40
C ALA A 114 -0.08 4.22 -16.18
N GLN A 115 -0.55 3.07 -16.66
CA GLN A 115 -1.83 2.99 -17.39
C GLN A 115 -3.03 3.13 -16.45
N PHE A 116 -2.92 2.61 -15.23
CA PHE A 116 -3.97 2.58 -14.23
C PHE A 116 -4.09 3.88 -13.44
N PHE A 117 -3.04 4.71 -13.41
CA PHE A 117 -3.00 5.96 -12.65
C PHE A 117 -4.23 6.84 -12.91
N LYS A 118 -4.67 6.99 -14.17
CA LYS A 118 -5.86 7.78 -14.52
C LYS A 118 -7.16 7.29 -13.84
N ASN A 119 -7.25 6.00 -13.50
CA ASN A 119 -8.41 5.40 -12.85
C ASN A 119 -8.34 5.50 -11.32
N ALA A 120 -7.12 5.55 -10.76
CA ALA A 120 -6.87 5.62 -9.32
C ALA A 120 -6.58 7.05 -8.80
N ALA A 121 -6.27 7.99 -9.68
CA ALA A 121 -5.94 9.38 -9.31
C ALA A 121 -7.17 10.23 -8.96
N ASP A 122 -8.37 9.77 -9.32
CA ASP A 122 -9.63 10.39 -8.92
C ASP A 122 -9.88 10.09 -7.43
N PRO A 123 -9.86 11.09 -6.52
CA PRO A 123 -10.05 10.88 -5.09
C PRO A 123 -11.43 10.31 -4.74
N ASP A 124 -12.44 10.50 -5.59
CA ASP A 124 -13.81 10.00 -5.39
C ASP A 124 -14.00 8.58 -5.96
N SER A 125 -12.98 8.05 -6.65
CA SER A 125 -13.00 6.69 -7.21
C SER A 125 -12.76 5.65 -6.10
N PRO A 126 -13.49 4.51 -6.09
CA PRO A 126 -13.21 3.41 -5.18
C PRO A 126 -11.84 2.75 -5.43
N LEU A 127 -11.17 3.10 -6.54
CA LEU A 127 -9.83 2.63 -6.88
C LEU A 127 -8.72 3.52 -6.31
N SER A 128 -9.08 4.69 -5.79
CA SER A 128 -8.15 5.58 -5.12
C SER A 128 -7.54 4.90 -3.90
N PRO A 129 -6.23 5.01 -3.66
CA PRO A 129 -5.62 4.54 -2.41
C PRO A 129 -6.17 5.26 -1.16
N PHE A 130 -6.82 6.42 -1.37
CA PHE A 130 -7.47 7.22 -0.33
C PHE A 130 -8.94 6.81 -0.09
N SER A 131 -9.51 5.96 -0.94
CA SER A 131 -10.92 5.56 -0.82
C SER A 131 -11.19 4.74 0.45
N PRO A 132 -12.45 4.70 0.92
CA PRO A 132 -12.87 3.76 1.97
C PRO A 132 -12.61 2.30 1.60
N GLU A 133 -12.77 1.94 0.32
CA GLU A 133 -12.55 0.58 -0.17
C GLU A 133 -11.09 0.13 -0.01
N SER A 134 -10.15 1.07 -0.10
CA SER A 134 -8.70 0.84 0.07
C SER A 134 -8.22 0.88 1.52
N GLU A 135 -9.13 0.99 2.50
CA GLU A 135 -8.79 1.13 3.93
C GLU A 135 -7.88 0.00 4.43
N HIS A 136 -8.17 -1.25 4.07
CA HIS A 136 -7.39 -2.40 4.56
C HIS A 136 -5.92 -2.32 4.12
N ALA A 137 -5.68 -2.13 2.81
CA ALA A 137 -4.34 -1.96 2.27
C ALA A 137 -3.64 -0.70 2.79
N ARG A 138 -4.37 0.40 2.94
CA ARG A 138 -3.84 1.67 3.48
C ARG A 138 -3.38 1.49 4.93
N GLU A 139 -4.19 0.89 5.79
CA GLU A 139 -3.83 0.62 7.18
C GLU A 139 -2.65 -0.35 7.28
N ALA A 140 -2.63 -1.38 6.42
CA ALA A 140 -1.49 -2.28 6.30
C ALA A 140 -0.19 -1.52 5.93
N ALA A 141 -0.24 -0.62 4.96
CA ALA A 141 0.91 0.21 4.59
C ALA A 141 1.32 1.21 5.68
N ILE A 142 0.36 1.87 6.34
CA ILE A 142 0.61 2.79 7.47
C ILE A 142 1.25 2.05 8.65
N SER A 143 0.84 0.81 8.90
CA SER A 143 1.40 0.01 10.00
C SER A 143 2.92 -0.21 9.83
N VAL A 144 3.41 -0.37 8.60
CA VAL A 144 4.86 -0.45 8.33
C VAL A 144 5.58 0.83 8.79
N HIS A 145 4.99 2.00 8.55
CA HIS A 145 5.55 3.28 9.03
C HIS A 145 5.47 3.44 10.54
N ARG A 146 4.44 2.87 11.20
CA ARG A 146 4.42 2.78 12.67
C ARG A 146 5.60 1.95 13.18
N GLU A 147 5.89 0.83 12.53
CA GLU A 147 7.03 -0.03 12.90
C GLU A 147 8.38 0.64 12.62
N VAL A 148 8.49 1.41 11.54
CA VAL A 148 9.67 2.25 11.26
C VAL A 148 9.95 3.17 12.44
N LEU A 149 8.93 3.90 12.92
CA LEU A 149 9.06 4.81 14.05
C LEU A 149 9.33 4.08 15.37
N ALA A 150 8.53 3.06 15.70
CA ALA A 150 8.59 2.35 16.97
C ALA A 150 9.91 1.61 17.19
N GLY A 151 10.49 1.04 16.13
CA GLY A 151 11.81 0.37 16.18
C GLY A 151 13.01 1.32 16.05
N SER A 152 12.80 2.63 15.89
CA SER A 152 13.89 3.59 15.74
C SER A 152 14.35 4.17 17.08
N LYS A 153 15.58 4.70 17.12
CA LYS A 153 16.10 5.47 18.27
C LYS A 153 15.56 6.92 18.33
N ALA A 154 14.67 7.31 17.42
CA ALA A 154 14.18 8.68 17.35
C ALA A 154 13.26 9.01 18.54
N LYS A 155 13.50 10.17 19.17
CA LYS A 155 12.62 10.69 20.22
C LYS A 155 11.48 11.48 19.59
N VAL A 156 10.29 10.89 19.57
CA VAL A 156 9.08 11.47 18.97
C VAL A 156 8.07 11.81 20.07
N PRO A 157 7.56 13.06 20.13
CA PRO A 157 6.46 13.42 21.03
C PRO A 157 5.22 12.55 20.77
N ALA A 158 4.51 12.14 21.83
CA ALA A 158 3.34 11.27 21.72
C ALA A 158 2.23 11.81 20.78
N GLU A 159 2.04 13.13 20.77
CA GLU A 159 1.08 13.80 19.86
C GLU A 159 1.47 13.66 18.38
N LEU A 160 2.77 13.67 18.08
CA LEU A 160 3.26 13.49 16.71
C LEU A 160 3.35 12.01 16.31
N ALA A 161 3.58 11.12 17.27
CA ALA A 161 3.67 9.68 17.00
C ALA A 161 2.37 9.10 16.41
N GLN A 162 1.22 9.76 16.64
CA GLN A 162 -0.07 9.36 16.07
C GLN A 162 -0.22 9.74 14.59
N ILE A 163 0.32 10.89 14.18
CA ILE A 163 0.12 11.45 12.83
C ILE A 163 1.29 11.18 11.88
N LEU A 164 2.50 11.01 12.41
CA LEU A 164 3.70 10.81 11.59
C LEU A 164 3.66 9.57 10.70
N PRO A 165 3.12 8.41 11.12
CA PRO A 165 2.96 7.26 10.23
C PRO A 165 2.14 7.59 8.97
N GLU A 166 1.05 8.36 9.12
CA GLU A 166 0.21 8.79 8.01
C GLU A 166 0.94 9.79 7.11
N LEU A 167 1.68 10.75 7.68
CA LEU A 167 2.49 11.69 6.90
C LEU A 167 3.64 10.99 6.14
N MET A 168 4.23 9.94 6.72
CA MET A 168 5.22 9.09 6.05
C MET A 168 4.59 8.30 4.90
N TRP A 169 3.40 7.75 5.12
CA TRP A 169 2.62 7.09 4.07
C TRP A 169 2.22 8.06 2.95
N LEU A 170 1.83 9.30 3.27
CA LEU A 170 1.59 10.33 2.25
C LEU A 170 2.86 10.66 1.46
N SER A 171 4.01 10.72 2.12
CA SER A 171 5.30 10.88 1.45
C SER A 171 5.59 9.70 0.52
N GLN A 172 5.22 8.48 0.92
CA GLN A 172 5.28 7.30 0.06
C GLN A 172 4.31 7.42 -1.13
N MET A 173 3.08 7.92 -0.96
CA MET A 173 2.16 8.16 -2.08
C MET A 173 2.71 9.20 -3.06
N GLY A 174 3.38 10.25 -2.57
CA GLY A 174 4.14 11.17 -3.41
C GLY A 174 5.28 10.49 -4.18
N LEU A 175 5.99 9.54 -3.55
CA LEU A 175 7.00 8.72 -4.22
C LEU A 175 6.36 7.80 -5.27
N VAL A 176 5.23 7.14 -4.98
CA VAL A 176 4.48 6.31 -5.93
C VAL A 176 4.10 7.14 -7.15
N LEU A 177 3.51 8.31 -6.92
CA LEU A 177 3.13 9.25 -7.97
C LEU A 177 4.33 9.60 -8.85
N TYR A 178 5.48 9.94 -8.24
CA TYR A 178 6.69 10.24 -9.00
C TYR A 178 7.21 9.02 -9.79
N TRP A 179 7.25 7.85 -9.15
CA TRP A 179 7.73 6.60 -9.73
C TRP A 179 6.92 6.17 -10.95
N VAL A 180 5.59 6.34 -10.91
CA VAL A 180 4.69 6.08 -12.04
C VAL A 180 5.11 6.82 -13.32
N PHE A 181 5.69 8.02 -13.18
CA PHE A 181 6.11 8.87 -14.29
C PHE A 181 7.62 8.89 -14.51
N ASP A 182 8.40 8.10 -13.77
CA ASP A 182 9.86 8.10 -13.85
C ASP A 182 10.34 7.25 -15.04
N SER A 183 10.65 7.92 -16.14
CA SER A 183 11.21 7.30 -17.34
C SER A 183 12.72 7.09 -17.30
N SER A 184 13.40 7.38 -16.18
CA SER A 184 14.85 7.15 -16.08
C SER A 184 15.18 5.65 -16.10
N PRO A 185 16.38 5.27 -16.59
CA PRO A 185 16.82 3.87 -16.58
C PRO A 185 16.67 3.28 -15.18
N GLU A 186 15.98 2.13 -15.11
CA GLU A 186 15.66 1.43 -13.86
C GLU A 186 15.03 2.31 -12.76
N ARG A 187 14.36 3.41 -13.13
CA ARG A 187 13.70 4.33 -12.19
C ARG A 187 14.68 4.89 -11.14
N GLU A 188 15.92 5.16 -11.56
CA GLU A 188 17.00 5.67 -10.70
C GLU A 188 16.67 7.05 -10.07
N ARG A 189 15.81 7.87 -10.68
CA ARG A 189 15.37 9.12 -10.03
C ARG A 189 14.44 8.83 -8.85
N SER A 190 13.56 7.84 -8.96
CA SER A 190 12.67 7.40 -7.88
C SER A 190 13.46 6.82 -6.70
N ARG A 191 14.49 6.00 -6.97
CA ARG A 191 15.39 5.47 -5.93
C ARG A 191 16.08 6.60 -5.16
N ARG A 192 16.64 7.57 -5.87
CA ARG A 192 17.26 8.76 -5.25
C ARG A 192 16.24 9.64 -4.52
N LEU A 193 15.01 9.74 -5.02
CA LEU A 193 13.93 10.45 -4.34
C LEU A 193 13.57 9.77 -3.02
N ALA A 194 13.49 8.45 -2.99
CA ALA A 194 13.25 7.70 -1.75
C ALA A 194 14.34 7.96 -0.70
N GLU A 195 15.61 7.92 -1.09
CA GLU A 195 16.74 8.18 -0.18
C GLU A 195 16.75 9.63 0.35
N ARG A 196 16.61 10.60 -0.56
CA ARG A 196 16.60 12.03 -0.19
C ARG A 196 15.34 12.40 0.59
N GLY A 197 14.21 11.83 0.22
CA GLY A 197 12.92 11.96 0.90
C GLY A 197 13.01 11.46 2.33
N ALA A 198 13.55 10.26 2.55
CA ALA A 198 13.76 9.72 3.89
C ALA A 198 14.64 10.65 4.76
N ARG A 199 15.73 11.19 4.19
CA ARG A 199 16.57 12.18 4.88
C ARG A 199 15.82 13.47 5.24
N LEU A 200 14.94 13.96 4.35
CA LEU A 200 14.13 15.15 4.62
C LEU A 200 13.09 14.88 5.70
N THR A 201 12.35 13.76 5.60
CA THR A 201 11.33 13.36 6.57
C THR A 201 11.93 13.20 7.96
N THR A 202 13.08 12.54 8.09
CA THR A 202 13.76 12.37 9.39
C THR A 202 14.24 13.68 10.00
N ARG A 203 14.72 14.62 9.19
CA ARG A 203 15.01 16.00 9.65
C ARG A 203 13.75 16.72 10.10
N GLY A 204 12.64 16.57 9.38
CA GLY A 204 11.33 17.08 9.78
C GLY A 204 10.89 16.55 11.14
N VAL A 205 10.95 15.22 11.34
CA VAL A 205 10.66 14.57 12.63
C VAL A 205 11.58 15.07 13.74
N ALA A 206 12.88 15.20 13.44
CA ALA A 206 13.85 15.74 14.39
C ALA A 206 13.53 17.18 14.78
N LEU A 207 13.15 18.04 13.84
CA LEU A 207 12.78 19.43 14.08
C LEU A 207 11.44 19.56 14.82
N ALA A 208 10.48 18.68 14.56
CA ALA A 208 9.18 18.67 15.21
C ALA A 208 9.26 18.37 16.73
N ARG A 209 10.42 17.94 17.24
CA ARG A 209 10.68 17.87 18.69
C ARG A 209 10.56 19.24 19.37
N PHE A 210 10.91 20.32 18.65
CA PHE A 210 10.83 21.69 19.14
C PHE A 210 9.38 22.15 19.12
N ARG A 211 8.87 22.58 20.28
CA ARG A 211 7.46 23.00 20.46
C ARG A 211 7.00 24.03 19.43
N VAL A 212 7.88 24.95 19.02
CA VAL A 212 7.57 26.02 18.05
C VAL A 212 7.21 25.49 16.66
N LEU A 213 7.68 24.31 16.28
CA LEU A 213 7.43 23.73 14.95
C LEU A 213 6.26 22.73 14.93
N ARG A 214 5.70 22.39 16.08
CA ARG A 214 4.60 21.40 16.18
C ARG A 214 3.30 21.88 15.53
N PRO A 215 2.87 23.15 15.70
CA PRO A 215 1.64 23.63 15.05
C PRO A 215 1.69 23.45 13.53
N LEU A 216 2.83 23.71 12.90
CA LEU A 216 2.99 23.54 11.45
C LEU A 216 2.80 22.07 11.01
N VAL A 217 3.33 21.12 11.78
CA VAL A 217 3.17 19.68 11.44
C VAL A 217 1.72 19.24 11.59
N LEU A 218 1.02 19.75 12.60
CA LEU A 218 -0.41 19.49 12.81
C LEU A 218 -1.26 20.10 11.69
N GLU A 219 -1.01 21.36 11.33
CA GLU A 219 -1.71 22.06 10.26
C GLU A 219 -1.53 21.37 8.90
N VAL A 220 -0.33 20.84 8.61
CA VAL A 220 -0.10 20.02 7.41
C VAL A 220 -0.93 18.73 7.45
N HIS A 221 -1.07 18.08 8.60
CA HIS A 221 -1.89 16.87 8.72
C HIS A 221 -3.38 17.18 8.61
N GLU A 222 -3.85 18.24 9.26
CA GLU A 222 -5.24 18.75 9.17
C GLU A 222 -5.62 19.07 7.72
N LEU A 223 -4.73 19.72 6.97
CA LEU A 223 -4.94 19.97 5.54
C LEU A 223 -5.22 18.67 4.78
N PHE A 224 -4.49 17.59 5.05
CA PHE A 224 -4.75 16.33 4.36
C PHE A 224 -6.03 15.64 4.84
N ILE A 225 -6.43 15.80 6.11
CA ILE A 225 -7.72 15.31 6.60
C ILE A 225 -8.88 16.01 5.89
N ASP A 226 -8.79 17.32 5.70
CA ASP A 226 -9.86 18.13 5.11
C ASP A 226 -10.07 17.84 3.62
N PHE A 227 -9.01 17.46 2.90
CA PHE A 227 -9.02 17.36 1.45
C PHE A 227 -8.80 15.95 0.90
N LEU A 228 -8.38 14.97 1.71
CA LEU A 228 -8.20 13.58 1.27
C LEU A 228 -9.02 12.61 2.14
N PRO A 229 -9.81 11.72 1.52
CA PRO A 229 -10.49 10.67 2.26
C PRO A 229 -9.49 9.69 2.89
N GLY A 230 -9.93 9.02 3.96
CA GLY A 230 -9.17 7.92 4.57
C GLY A 230 -8.04 8.32 5.53
N MET A 231 -7.84 9.61 5.79
CA MET A 231 -6.93 10.13 6.81
C MET A 231 -7.59 10.14 8.20
N THR A 232 -6.86 9.84 9.27
CA THR A 232 -7.44 9.74 10.62
C THR A 232 -7.38 11.07 11.35
N GLN A 233 -8.49 11.47 11.97
CA GLN A 233 -8.50 12.58 12.92
C GLN A 233 -7.62 12.25 14.14
N PRO A 234 -6.70 13.14 14.56
CA PRO A 234 -5.92 12.90 15.78
C PRO A 234 -6.86 12.79 16.98
N ARG A 235 -6.61 11.82 17.87
CA ARG A 235 -7.43 11.66 19.07
C ARG A 235 -7.30 12.93 19.93
N ALA A 236 -8.42 13.59 20.20
CA ALA A 236 -8.46 14.71 21.13
C ALA A 236 -7.87 14.28 22.49
N LYS A 237 -7.03 15.14 23.09
CA LYS A 237 -6.53 14.92 24.45
C LYS A 237 -7.74 14.87 25.39
N ALA A 238 -7.95 13.71 26.02
CA ALA A 238 -8.79 13.60 27.21
C ALA A 238 -8.13 14.29 28.40
#